data_AF-A0A1S9AW61-F1
#
_entry.id   AF-A0A1S9AW61-F1
#
_cell.length_a   1.000
_cell.length_b   1.000
_cell.length_c   1.000
_cell.angle_alpha   90.00
_cell.angle_beta   90.00
_cell.angle_gamma   90.00
#
_symmetry.space_group_name_H-M   'P 1'
#
loop_
_entity.id
_entity.type
_entity.pdbx_description
1 polymer ?
#
loop_
_entity_poly.entity_id
_entity_poly.type
_entity_poly.pdbx_seq_one_letter_code
_entity_poly.pdbx_strand_id
1 'polypeptide(L)'
;MKRLLVALSLAALTLLGTLAHGQTTGLAINTLPRYGNQPKTRAMRKLDQEFINQSLKQYRHDRRAASEGSVTEGWSHFYANDLTTSIKRFNQAWLLDSTNASVYYGFSACLTEQGEAAAAHRYFQLAQRYDAQHQGANKYYERLTLYYQSRKQTASRSAGAV
;
A
#
# COMPACT_ATOMS: atom_id res chain seq x y z
N MET A 1 -67.34 -24.68 -37.93
CA MET A 1 -66.55 -25.60 -37.08
C MET A 1 -65.36 -24.84 -36.50
N LYS A 2 -65.09 -25.05 -35.21
CA LYS A 2 -64.02 -24.44 -34.36
C LYS A 2 -62.66 -24.42 -35.11
N ARG A 3 -61.76 -23.44 -34.94
CA ARG A 3 -60.89 -23.25 -33.76
C ARG A 3 -60.12 -21.92 -33.83
N LEU A 4 -59.98 -21.26 -32.67
CA LEU A 4 -59.00 -20.21 -32.37
C LEU A 4 -57.57 -20.73 -32.53
N LEU A 5 -56.63 -19.87 -32.94
CA LEU A 5 -55.24 -19.93 -32.49
C LEU A 5 -54.68 -18.52 -32.28
N VAL A 6 -53.95 -18.42 -31.18
CA VAL A 6 -53.51 -17.24 -30.43
C VAL A 6 -52.23 -16.69 -31.03
N ALA A 7 -52.16 -15.37 -31.21
CA ALA A 7 -50.93 -14.65 -31.51
C ALA A 7 -50.06 -14.57 -30.25
N LEU A 8 -48.95 -15.31 -30.25
CA LEU A 8 -47.89 -15.19 -29.25
C LEU A 8 -46.56 -15.23 -29.99
N SER A 9 -45.97 -14.06 -30.24
CA SER A 9 -44.56 -13.95 -30.60
C SER A 9 -43.89 -12.96 -29.67
N LEU A 10 -43.31 -13.59 -28.65
CA LEU A 10 -42.40 -13.15 -27.61
C LEU A 10 -41.45 -12.01 -28.03
N ALA A 11 -41.60 -10.84 -27.42
CA ALA A 11 -40.55 -9.82 -27.41
C ALA A 11 -39.46 -10.26 -26.42
N ALA A 12 -38.35 -10.79 -26.94
CA ALA A 12 -37.19 -11.12 -26.14
C ALA A 12 -36.44 -9.84 -25.77
N LEU A 13 -36.77 -9.28 -24.60
CA LEU A 13 -36.03 -8.20 -23.96
C LEU A 13 -34.78 -8.80 -23.29
N THR A 14 -33.68 -8.96 -24.03
CA THR A 14 -32.40 -9.33 -23.43
C THR A 14 -31.74 -8.08 -22.86
N LEU A 15 -31.97 -7.83 -21.56
CA LEU A 15 -31.08 -7.01 -20.74
C LEU A 15 -29.70 -7.71 -20.70
N LEU A 16 -28.75 -7.26 -21.52
CA LEU A 16 -27.34 -7.48 -21.22
C LEU A 16 -26.96 -6.55 -20.07
N GLY A 17 -27.24 -6.99 -18.84
CA GLY A 17 -26.56 -6.47 -17.67
C GLY A 17 -25.09 -6.85 -17.77
N THR A 18 -24.25 -5.93 -18.25
CA THR A 18 -22.81 -6.06 -18.12
C THR A 18 -22.48 -6.02 -16.63
N LEU A 19 -22.23 -7.20 -16.05
CA LEU A 19 -21.52 -7.30 -14.79
C LEU A 19 -20.12 -6.72 -15.04
N ALA A 20 -19.97 -5.43 -14.76
CA ALA A 20 -18.67 -4.82 -14.53
C ALA A 20 -18.08 -5.48 -13.27
N HIS A 21 -17.54 -6.69 -13.46
CA HIS A 21 -16.54 -7.22 -12.55
C HIS A 21 -15.37 -6.27 -12.66
N GLY A 22 -15.31 -5.29 -11.76
CA GLY A 22 -14.17 -4.38 -11.66
C GLY A 22 -12.92 -5.22 -11.50
N GLN A 23 -12.20 -5.46 -12.60
CA GLN A 23 -10.84 -5.94 -12.56
C GLN A 23 -10.04 -4.81 -11.91
N THR A 24 -9.93 -4.85 -10.58
CA THR A 24 -8.98 -4.01 -9.88
C THR A 24 -7.61 -4.46 -10.36
N THR A 25 -7.00 -3.67 -11.24
CA THR A 25 -5.71 -3.98 -11.83
C THR A 25 -4.66 -4.05 -10.73
N GLY A 26 -3.68 -4.95 -10.83
CA GLY A 26 -2.68 -5.13 -9.76
C GLY A 26 -1.85 -3.88 -9.44
N LEU A 27 -1.79 -2.94 -10.38
CA LEU A 27 -1.21 -1.60 -10.20
C LEU A 27 -2.05 -0.69 -9.29
N ALA A 28 -3.36 -0.93 -9.18
CA ALA A 28 -4.25 -0.13 -8.35
C ALA A 28 -4.18 -0.54 -6.87
N ILE A 29 -3.99 -1.83 -6.56
CA ILE A 29 -3.94 -2.26 -5.15
C ILE A 29 -2.56 -2.13 -4.51
N ASN A 30 -1.46 -2.16 -5.29
CA ASN A 30 -0.10 -2.08 -4.73
C ASN A 30 0.25 -0.68 -4.18
N THR A 31 -0.57 0.32 -4.46
CA THR A 31 -0.49 1.68 -3.90
C THR A 31 -1.25 1.83 -2.58
N LEU A 32 -1.97 0.78 -2.15
CA LEU A 32 -2.68 0.73 -0.89
C LEU A 32 -1.85 -0.04 0.15
N PRO A 33 -1.78 0.42 1.41
CA PRO A 33 -1.15 -0.35 2.49
C PRO A 33 -1.69 -1.77 2.59
N ARG A 34 -0.78 -2.74 2.64
CA ARG A 34 -1.04 -4.20 2.59
C ARG A 34 -1.95 -4.60 1.44
N TYR A 35 -1.73 -4.00 0.28
CA TYR A 35 -2.52 -4.24 -0.93
C TYR A 35 -4.02 -4.01 -0.75
N GLY A 36 -4.40 -3.13 0.20
CA GLY A 36 -5.79 -2.85 0.53
C GLY A 36 -6.56 -4.04 1.12
N ASN A 37 -5.85 -5.08 1.60
CA ASN A 37 -6.44 -6.36 1.99
C ASN A 37 -7.30 -7.01 0.88
N GLN A 38 -7.02 -6.68 -0.38
CA GLN A 38 -7.73 -7.20 -1.54
C GLN A 38 -7.16 -8.54 -2.00
N PRO A 39 -7.99 -9.43 -2.58
CA PRO A 39 -7.50 -10.68 -3.13
C PRO A 39 -6.53 -10.41 -4.29
N LYS A 40 -5.33 -10.98 -4.21
CA LYS A 40 -4.35 -10.94 -5.31
C LYS A 40 -4.68 -11.96 -6.40
N THR A 41 -4.37 -11.64 -7.65
CA THR A 41 -4.49 -12.62 -8.76
C THR A 41 -3.35 -13.65 -8.72
N ARG A 42 -3.47 -14.73 -9.49
CA ARG A 42 -2.39 -15.72 -9.63
C ARG A 42 -1.09 -15.10 -10.15
N ALA A 43 -1.19 -14.18 -11.12
CA ALA A 43 -0.04 -13.48 -11.67
C ALA A 43 0.65 -12.60 -10.60
N MET A 44 -0.12 -11.89 -9.78
CA MET A 44 0.42 -11.08 -8.69
C MET A 44 1.13 -11.92 -7.62
N ARG A 45 0.54 -13.05 -7.23
CA ARG A 45 1.20 -13.99 -6.30
C ARG A 45 2.50 -14.54 -6.86
N LYS A 46 2.57 -14.78 -8.17
CA LYS A 46 3.81 -15.21 -8.84
C LYS A 46 4.89 -14.13 -8.72
N LEU A 47 4.56 -12.88 -9.01
CA LEU A 47 5.47 -11.74 -8.86
C LEU A 47 5.91 -11.54 -7.41
N ASP A 48 4.99 -11.67 -6.44
CA ASP A 48 5.34 -11.61 -5.01
C ASP A 48 6.37 -12.69 -4.65
N GLN A 49 6.18 -13.92 -5.14
CA GLN A 49 7.09 -15.04 -4.86
C GLN A 49 8.47 -14.83 -5.52
N GLU A 50 8.49 -14.34 -6.76
CA GLU A 50 9.73 -13.99 -7.46
C GLU A 50 10.51 -12.91 -6.69
N PHE A 51 9.82 -11.85 -6.27
CA PHE A 51 10.39 -10.80 -5.41
C PHE A 51 10.95 -11.38 -4.11
N ILE A 52 10.14 -12.14 -3.35
CA ILE A 52 10.57 -12.75 -2.08
C ILE A 52 11.82 -13.60 -2.27
N ASN A 53 11.86 -14.46 -3.30
CA ASN A 53 12.99 -15.33 -3.56
C ASN A 53 14.28 -14.53 -3.86
N GLN A 54 14.16 -13.48 -4.67
CA GLN A 54 15.30 -12.61 -5.01
C GLN A 54 15.81 -11.86 -3.78
N SER A 55 14.91 -11.26 -3.00
CA SER A 55 15.27 -10.57 -1.76
C SER A 55 15.93 -11.51 -0.76
N LEU A 56 15.38 -12.71 -0.54
CA LEU A 56 15.99 -13.67 0.38
C LEU A 56 17.38 -14.11 -0.10
N LYS A 57 17.60 -14.27 -1.40
CA LYS A 57 18.95 -14.55 -1.92
C LYS A 57 19.91 -13.40 -1.62
N GLN A 58 19.50 -12.14 -1.83
CA GLN A 58 20.33 -10.96 -1.57
C GLN A 58 20.68 -10.81 -0.08
N TYR A 59 19.74 -11.12 0.82
CA TYR A 59 19.89 -10.95 2.26
C TYR A 59 20.22 -12.26 2.99
N ARG A 60 20.87 -13.23 2.32
CA ARG A 60 21.35 -14.49 2.93
C ARG A 60 20.25 -15.26 3.69
N HIS A 61 19.04 -15.25 3.14
CA HIS A 61 17.82 -15.85 3.70
C HIS A 61 17.31 -15.22 5.00
N ASP A 62 17.84 -14.08 5.42
CA ASP A 62 17.31 -13.31 6.54
C ASP A 62 16.10 -12.46 6.09
N ARG A 63 14.91 -12.91 6.49
CA ARG A 63 13.64 -12.21 6.21
C ARG A 63 13.58 -10.84 6.85
N ARG A 64 14.10 -10.71 8.07
CA ARG A 64 14.04 -9.46 8.83
C ARG A 64 14.92 -8.41 8.17
N ALA A 65 16.17 -8.77 7.86
CA ALA A 65 17.08 -7.88 7.17
C ALA A 65 16.56 -7.48 5.78
N ALA A 66 15.97 -8.42 5.03
CA ALA A 66 15.35 -8.12 3.74
C ALA A 66 14.18 -7.12 3.86
N SER A 67 13.32 -7.31 4.87
CA SER A 67 12.22 -6.40 5.17
C SER A 67 12.73 -5.00 5.54
N GLU A 68 13.77 -4.90 6.36
CA GLU A 68 14.40 -3.63 6.74
C GLU A 68 15.04 -2.90 5.55
N GLY A 69 15.59 -3.64 4.57
CA GLY A 69 16.02 -3.08 3.29
C GLY A 69 14.87 -2.40 2.55
N SER A 70 13.74 -3.08 2.40
CA SER A 70 12.54 -2.52 1.77
C SER A 70 11.94 -1.34 2.56
N VAL A 71 12.00 -1.37 3.91
CA VAL A 71 11.63 -0.22 4.76
C VAL A 71 12.52 0.98 4.46
N THR A 72 13.83 0.77 4.32
CA THR A 72 14.79 1.84 4.01
C THR A 72 14.47 2.50 2.68
N GLU A 73 14.17 1.71 1.65
CA GLU A 73 13.71 2.23 0.35
C GLU A 73 12.39 3.00 0.48
N GLY A 74 11.44 2.49 1.27
CA GLY A 74 10.16 3.17 1.52
C GLY A 74 10.34 4.56 2.11
N TRP A 75 11.21 4.70 3.11
CA TRP A 75 11.52 6.01 3.69
C TRP A 75 12.26 6.93 2.72
N SER A 76 13.16 6.41 1.88
CA SER A 76 13.82 7.19 0.84
C SER A 76 12.81 7.85 -0.10
N HIS A 77 11.84 7.08 -0.60
CA HIS A 77 10.76 7.61 -1.43
C HIS A 77 9.82 8.57 -0.68
N PHE A 78 9.56 8.32 0.61
CA PHE A 78 8.79 9.24 1.44
C PHE A 78 9.44 10.63 1.52
N TYR A 79 10.76 10.69 1.77
CA TYR A 79 11.49 11.95 1.82
C TYR A 79 11.54 12.68 0.47
N ALA A 80 11.53 11.93 -0.63
CA ALA A 80 11.40 12.46 -1.99
C ALA A 80 9.96 12.89 -2.35
N ASN A 81 9.01 12.82 -1.40
CA ASN A 81 7.59 13.10 -1.61
C ASN A 81 6.89 12.17 -2.63
N ASP A 82 7.50 11.01 -2.94
CA ASP A 82 6.90 9.94 -3.74
C ASP A 82 6.19 8.93 -2.83
N LEU A 83 5.06 9.35 -2.28
CA LEU A 83 4.28 8.56 -1.33
C LEU A 83 3.75 7.26 -1.97
N THR A 84 3.45 7.29 -3.26
CA THR A 84 2.94 6.11 -3.98
C THR A 84 3.99 5.01 -4.04
N THR A 85 5.23 5.34 -4.41
CA THR A 85 6.31 4.34 -4.41
C THR A 85 6.74 3.96 -3.00
N SER A 86 6.70 4.91 -2.06
CA SER A 86 6.94 4.64 -0.64
C SER A 86 6.02 3.52 -0.11
N ILE A 87 4.70 3.62 -0.37
CA ILE A 87 3.74 2.57 0.03
C ILE A 87 4.06 1.23 -0.66
N LYS A 88 4.45 1.22 -1.93
CA LYS A 88 4.85 -0.02 -2.64
C LYS A 88 6.04 -0.71 -1.95
N ARG A 89 7.03 0.08 -1.49
CA ARG A 89 8.20 -0.45 -0.77
C ARG A 89 7.85 -0.95 0.63
N PHE A 90 6.98 -0.25 1.35
CA PHE A 90 6.45 -0.77 2.62
C PHE A 90 5.59 -2.03 2.43
N ASN A 91 4.83 -2.14 1.34
CA ASN A 91 4.12 -3.37 0.98
C ASN A 91 5.08 -4.55 0.73
N GLN A 92 6.20 -4.30 0.06
CA GLN A 92 7.25 -5.30 -0.15
C GLN A 92 7.92 -5.70 1.17
N ALA A 93 8.20 -4.75 2.05
CA ALA A 93 8.70 -5.04 3.40
C ALA A 93 7.73 -5.89 4.22
N TRP A 94 6.42 -5.62 4.12
CA TRP A 94 5.36 -6.40 4.75
C TRP A 94 5.31 -7.84 4.24
N LEU A 95 5.49 -8.06 2.93
CA LEU A 95 5.53 -9.41 2.34
C LEU A 95 6.72 -10.23 2.85
N LEU A 96 7.85 -9.58 3.12
CA LEU A 96 9.07 -10.24 3.59
C LEU A 96 8.96 -10.62 5.08
N ASP A 97 8.50 -9.68 5.90
CA ASP A 97 8.24 -9.84 7.34
C ASP A 97 7.04 -8.99 7.78
N SER A 98 5.90 -9.64 7.97
CA SER A 98 4.66 -8.99 8.42
C SER A 98 4.67 -8.61 9.91
N THR A 99 5.67 -9.03 10.67
CA THR A 99 5.86 -8.65 12.08
C THR A 99 6.77 -7.43 12.25
N ASN A 100 7.28 -6.86 11.15
CA ASN A 100 8.11 -5.68 11.20
C ASN A 100 7.30 -4.41 11.49
N ALA A 101 7.35 -3.95 12.74
CA ALA A 101 6.71 -2.70 13.19
C ALA A 101 7.02 -1.47 12.29
N SER A 102 8.25 -1.37 11.77
CA SER A 102 8.68 -0.22 10.96
C SER A 102 7.87 -0.06 9.67
N VAL A 103 7.32 -1.15 9.15
CA VAL A 103 6.43 -1.16 7.98
C VAL A 103 5.15 -0.40 8.28
N TYR A 104 4.55 -0.67 9.43
CA TYR A 104 3.30 -0.06 9.85
C TYR A 104 3.49 1.42 10.23
N TYR A 105 4.63 1.78 10.82
CA TYR A 105 5.03 3.18 11.00
C TYR A 105 5.18 3.90 9.64
N GLY A 106 5.78 3.24 8.64
CA GLY A 106 5.89 3.77 7.27
C GLY A 106 4.53 4.01 6.61
N PHE A 107 3.59 3.06 6.75
CA PHE A 107 2.21 3.26 6.29
C PHE A 107 1.52 4.42 7.01
N SER A 108 1.69 4.54 8.33
CA SER A 108 1.17 5.68 9.10
C SER A 108 1.70 7.00 8.56
N ALA A 109 3.01 7.13 8.34
CA ALA A 109 3.61 8.34 7.77
C ALA A 109 3.03 8.71 6.40
N CYS A 110 2.96 7.76 5.47
CA CYS A 110 2.42 8.02 4.13
C CYS A 110 0.96 8.49 4.18
N LEU A 111 0.13 7.83 5.00
CA LEU A 111 -1.28 8.17 5.13
C LEU A 111 -1.48 9.52 5.81
N THR A 112 -0.63 9.89 6.78
CA THR A 112 -0.64 11.23 7.36
C THR A 112 -0.40 12.30 6.29
N GLU A 113 0.63 12.12 5.45
CA GLU A 113 0.92 13.06 4.35
C GLU A 113 -0.18 13.10 3.27
N GLN A 114 -0.93 12.01 3.12
CA GLN A 114 -2.10 11.95 2.23
C GLN A 114 -3.37 12.56 2.84
N GLY A 115 -3.34 13.02 4.09
CA GLY A 115 -4.51 13.57 4.80
C GLY A 115 -5.46 12.51 5.39
N GLU A 116 -5.08 11.23 5.35
CA GLU A 116 -5.88 10.09 5.79
C GLU A 116 -5.69 9.78 7.28
N ALA A 117 -5.92 10.79 8.14
CA ALA A 117 -5.55 10.76 9.55
C ALA A 117 -6.09 9.56 10.34
N ALA A 118 -7.34 9.17 10.11
CA ALA A 118 -7.95 8.02 10.79
C ALA A 118 -7.28 6.70 10.41
N ALA A 119 -6.88 6.54 9.14
CA ALA A 119 -6.17 5.36 8.68
C ALA A 119 -4.72 5.34 9.19
N ALA A 120 -4.05 6.49 9.17
CA ALA A 120 -2.71 6.64 9.71
C ALA A 120 -2.67 6.22 11.20
N HIS A 121 -3.62 6.70 12.01
CA HIS A 121 -3.71 6.36 13.42
C HIS A 121 -3.87 4.86 13.66
N ARG A 122 -4.71 4.17 12.88
CA ARG A 122 -4.86 2.71 12.97
C ARG A 122 -3.55 1.97 12.66
N TYR A 123 -2.81 2.42 11.67
CA TYR A 123 -1.51 1.83 11.33
C TYR A 123 -0.44 2.12 12.37
N PHE A 124 -0.44 3.31 12.97
CA PHE A 124 0.43 3.63 14.10
C PHE A 124 0.16 2.70 15.30
N GLN A 125 -1.10 2.53 15.69
CA GLN A 125 -1.47 1.59 16.76
C GLN A 125 -1.08 0.15 16.43
N LEU A 126 -1.23 -0.27 15.17
CA LEU A 126 -0.80 -1.59 14.73
C LEU A 126 0.72 -1.75 14.83
N ALA A 127 1.49 -0.72 14.48
CA ALA A 127 2.95 -0.72 14.64
C ALA A 127 3.36 -0.94 16.10
N GLN A 128 2.70 -0.25 17.03
CA GLN A 128 2.98 -0.37 18.46
C GLN A 128 2.75 -1.79 19.00
N ARG A 129 1.78 -2.53 18.45
CA ARG A 129 1.55 -3.94 18.83
C ARG A 129 2.73 -4.85 18.48
N TYR A 130 3.50 -4.50 17.45
CA TYR A 130 4.71 -5.24 17.03
C TYR A 130 6.00 -4.63 17.59
N ASP A 131 5.92 -3.54 18.35
CA ASP A 131 7.05 -2.76 18.87
C ASP A 131 6.98 -2.64 20.39
N ALA A 132 7.09 -3.79 21.07
CA ALA A 132 6.90 -3.90 22.53
C ALA A 132 7.87 -3.02 23.35
N GLN A 133 9.02 -2.66 22.78
CA GLN A 133 10.03 -1.81 23.42
C GLN A 133 10.01 -0.35 22.93
N HIS A 134 9.06 0.01 22.06
CA HIS A 134 8.89 1.36 21.49
C HIS A 134 10.12 1.93 20.76
N GLN A 135 11.10 1.10 20.41
CA GLN A 135 12.29 1.54 19.68
C GLN A 135 11.94 1.97 18.25
N GLY A 136 10.95 1.30 17.65
CA GLY A 136 10.41 1.69 16.34
C GLY A 136 9.68 3.04 16.38
N ALA A 137 8.91 3.29 17.45
CA ALA A 137 8.21 4.56 17.66
C ALA A 137 9.18 5.74 17.72
N ASN A 138 10.28 5.61 18.46
CA ASN A 138 11.30 6.65 18.56
C ASN A 138 11.90 7.00 17.20
N LYS A 139 12.28 5.97 16.43
CA LYS A 139 12.79 6.13 15.05
C LYS A 139 11.74 6.77 14.14
N TYR A 140 10.47 6.39 14.27
CA TYR A 140 9.37 6.98 13.50
C TYR A 140 9.23 8.49 13.76
N TYR A 141 9.20 8.91 15.02
CA TYR A 141 9.10 10.33 15.38
C TYR A 141 10.32 11.13 14.95
N GLU A 142 11.52 10.58 15.09
CA GLU A 142 12.76 11.19 14.62
C GLU A 142 12.70 11.44 13.10
N ARG A 143 12.32 10.41 12.32
CA ARG A 143 12.18 10.51 10.86
C ARG A 143 11.20 11.60 10.43
N LEU A 144 10.04 11.69 11.07
CA LEU A 144 9.04 12.72 10.76
C LEU A 144 9.50 14.12 11.18
N THR A 145 10.17 14.23 12.33
CA THR A 145 10.71 15.51 12.80
C THR A 145 11.70 16.08 11.80
N LEU A 146 12.67 15.26 11.36
CA LEU A 146 13.66 15.66 10.36
C LEU A 146 13.01 16.03 9.02
N TYR A 147 12.00 15.27 8.60
CA TYR A 147 11.24 15.55 7.38
C TYR A 147 10.56 16.93 7.42
N TYR A 148 9.77 17.22 8.46
CA TYR A 148 9.07 18.50 8.57
C TYR A 148 10.02 19.68 8.77
N GLN A 149 11.12 19.50 9.50
CA GLN A 149 12.17 20.52 9.63
C GLN A 149 12.79 20.87 8.27
N SER A 150 13.15 19.86 7.48
CA SER A 150 13.71 20.06 6.13
C SER A 150 12.74 20.82 5.22
N ARG A 151 11.46 20.45 5.21
CA ARG A 151 10.43 21.14 4.41
C ARG A 151 10.25 22.61 4.82
N LYS A 152 10.21 22.89 6.12
CA LYS A 152 10.11 24.26 6.64
C LYS A 152 11.30 25.12 6.21
N GLN A 153 12.52 24.59 6.29
CA GLN A 153 13.72 25.29 5.85
C GLN A 153 13.69 25.60 4.35
N THR A 154 13.32 24.62 3.52
CA THR A 154 13.17 24.81 2.08
C THR A 154 12.14 25.90 1.76
N ALA A 155 10.98 25.86 2.42
CA ALA A 155 9.94 26.88 2.25
C ALA A 155 10.42 28.30 2.65
N SER A 156 11.16 28.43 3.76
CA SER A 156 11.71 29.73 4.17
C SER A 156 12.76 30.27 3.19
N ARG A 157 13.59 29.40 2.61
CA ARG A 157 14.59 29.78 1.60
C ARG A 157 13.94 30.23 0.30
N SER A 158 12.89 29.55 -0.15
CA SER A 158 12.15 29.98 -1.35
C SER A 158 11.41 31.30 -1.13
N ALA A 159 10.93 31.59 0.08
CA ALA A 159 10.21 32.83 0.38
C ALA A 159 11.11 34.06 0.53
N GLY A 160 12.37 33.89 0.95
CA GLY A 160 13.35 34.99 1.08
C GLY A 160 14.17 35.28 -0.18
N ALA A 161 13.95 34.51 -1.26
CA ALA A 161 14.63 34.67 -2.55
C ALA A 161 13.78 35.42 -3.61
N VAL A 162 12.64 35.97 -3.20
CA VAL A 162 11.70 36.78 -4.00
C VAL A 162 11.73 38.21 -3.47
#